data_AF-A0A969ZK89-F1
#
_entry.id   AF-A0A969ZK89-F1
#
_cell.length_a   1.000
_cell.length_b   1.000
_cell.length_c   1.000
_cell.angle_alpha   90.00
_cell.angle_beta   90.00
_cell.angle_gamma   90.00
#
_symmetry.space_group_name_H-M   'P 1'
#
loop_
_entity.id
_entity.type
_entity.pdbx_description
1 polymer ?
#
loop_
_entity_poly.entity_id
_entity_poly.type
_entity_poly.pdbx_seq_one_letter_code
_entity_poly.pdbx_strand_id
1 'polypeptide(L)' 'MQDFTVEELNEAHRALLSTLHKCEKMDAAKLNKSQQTLLERRIAALKVALTLIEKELSQKEQ' A
#
# COMPACT_ATOMS: atom_id res chain seq x y z
N MET A 1 0.73 19.68 -5.47
CA MET A 1 1.23 18.29 -5.40
C MET A 1 2.03 18.04 -6.65
N GLN A 2 3.07 17.21 -6.58
CA GLN A 2 3.83 16.84 -7.77
C GLN A 2 2.91 15.98 -8.65
N ASP A 3 2.79 16.30 -9.94
CA ASP A 3 2.03 15.48 -10.88
C ASP A 3 2.85 14.24 -11.21
N PHE A 4 2.38 13.08 -10.77
CA PHE A 4 2.97 11.78 -11.12
C PHE A 4 2.44 11.29 -12.46
N THR A 5 3.28 10.64 -13.26
CA THR A 5 2.83 10.02 -14.52
C THR A 5 2.01 8.77 -14.25
N VAL A 6 1.26 8.31 -15.26
CA VAL A 6 0.49 7.05 -15.17
C VAL A 6 1.42 5.86 -14.93
N GLU A 7 2.61 5.86 -15.53
CA GLU A 7 3.64 4.84 -15.33
C GLU A 7 4.15 4.82 -13.90
N GLU A 8 4.48 5.99 -13.33
CA GLU A 8 4.94 6.12 -11.94
C GLU A 8 3.88 5.63 -10.95
N LEU A 9 2.61 5.98 -11.19
CA LEU A 9 1.49 5.55 -10.37
C LEU A 9 1.27 4.03 -10.44
N ASN A 10 1.34 3.44 -11.64
CA ASN A 10 1.22 2.00 -11.81
C ASN A 10 2.39 1.23 -11.17
N GLU A 11 3.61 1.74 -11.30
CA GLU A 11 4.79 1.16 -10.66
C GLU A 11 4.67 1.21 -9.13
N ALA A 12 4.27 2.36 -8.59
CA ALA A 12 4.02 2.54 -7.16
C ALA A 12 2.90 1.60 -6.66
N HIS A 13 1.77 1.50 -7.39
CA HIS A 13 0.68 0.60 -7.06
C HIS A 13 1.17 -0.84 -6.96
N ARG A 14 1.87 -1.33 -7.99
CA ARG A 14 2.40 -2.70 -8.03
C ARG A 14 3.37 -2.97 -6.87
N ALA A 15 4.26 -2.04 -6.57
CA ALA A 15 5.22 -2.18 -5.48
C ALA A 15 4.55 -2.21 -4.10
N LEU A 16 3.57 -1.33 -3.87
CA LEU A 16 2.82 -1.26 -2.62
C LEU A 16 1.90 -2.47 -2.44
N LEU A 17 1.27 -2.95 -3.51
CA LEU A 17 0.43 -4.16 -3.47
C LEU A 17 1.26 -5.39 -3.10
N SER A 18 2.46 -5.54 -3.68
CA SER A 18 3.40 -6.60 -3.28
C SER A 18 3.80 -6.50 -1.81
N THR A 19 4.03 -5.27 -1.33
CA THR A 19 4.39 -5.02 0.06
C THR A 19 3.24 -5.34 1.01
N LEU A 20 2.01 -4.97 0.65
CA LEU A 20 0.80 -5.31 1.40
C LEU A 20 0.66 -6.83 1.52
N HIS A 21 0.80 -7.56 0.41
CA HIS A 21 0.65 -9.00 0.41
C HIS A 21 1.71 -9.70 1.28
N LYS A 22 2.94 -9.17 1.31
CA LYS A 22 3.98 -9.65 2.25
C LYS A 22 3.61 -9.38 3.70
N CYS A 23 3.07 -8.20 4.00
CA CYS A 23 2.63 -7.85 5.35
C CYS A 23 1.48 -8.76 5.82
N GLU A 24 0.49 -9.01 4.97
CA GLU A 24 -0.66 -9.87 5.28
C GLU A 24 -0.26 -11.35 5.48
N LYS A 25 0.84 -11.79 4.85
CA LYS A 25 1.40 -13.13 5.02
C LYS A 25 2.30 -13.29 6.25
N MET A 26 2.59 -12.22 6.98
CA MET A 26 3.42 -12.33 8.19
C MET A 26 2.66 -13.06 9.29
N ASP A 27 3.32 -14.04 9.91
CA ASP A 27 2.78 -14.77 11.06
C ASP A 27 2.81 -13.88 12.32
N ALA A 28 1.67 -13.26 12.62
CA ALA A 28 1.51 -12.36 13.76
C ALA A 28 1.77 -13.05 15.11
N ALA A 29 1.63 -14.39 15.19
CA ALA A 29 1.89 -15.13 16.42
C ALA A 29 3.38 -15.15 16.81
N LYS A 30 4.29 -14.91 15.85
CA LYS A 30 5.73 -14.80 16.09
C LYS A 30 6.19 -13.39 16.45
N LEU A 31 5.28 -12.42 16.42
CA LEU A 31 5.59 -11.01 16.66
C LEU A 31 5.29 -10.63 18.12
N ASN A 32 6.11 -9.75 18.68
CA ASN A 32 5.77 -9.11 19.95
C ASN A 32 4.67 -8.04 19.76
N LYS A 33 4.10 -7.53 20.86
CA LYS A 33 2.96 -6.61 20.83
C LYS A 33 3.22 -5.33 20.03
N SER A 34 4.42 -4.75 20.10
CA SER A 34 4.76 -3.53 19.35
C SER A 34 4.91 -3.81 17.86
N GLN A 35 5.47 -4.97 17.49
CA GLN A 35 5.56 -5.43 16.11
C GLN A 35 4.17 -5.72 15.50
N GLN A 36 3.27 -6.36 16.24
CA GLN A 36 1.88 -6.58 15.81
C GLN A 36 1.18 -5.25 15.53
N THR A 37 1.25 -4.32 16.48
CA THR A 37 0.67 -2.97 16.32
C THR A 37 1.25 -2.24 15.11
N LEU A 38 2.56 -2.35 14.88
CA LEU A 38 3.21 -1.72 13.73
C LEU A 38 2.77 -2.36 12.41
N LEU A 39 2.64 -3.69 12.37
CA LEU A 39 2.19 -4.43 11.19
C LEU A 39 0.76 -4.04 10.81
N GLU A 40 -0.16 -4.00 11.78
CA GLU A 40 -1.55 -3.58 11.58
C GLU A 40 -1.64 -2.16 11.00
N ARG A 41 -0.90 -1.22 11.59
CA ARG A 41 -0.85 0.17 11.11
C ARG A 41 -0.26 0.28 9.70
N ARG A 42 0.76 -0.51 9.40
CA ARG A 42 1.37 -0.55 8.06
C ARG A 42 0.39 -1.09 7.02
N ILE A 43 -0.32 -2.16 7.32
CA ILE A 43 -1.37 -2.71 6.45
C ILE A 43 -2.45 -1.66 6.19
N ALA A 44 -2.93 -0.98 7.23
CA ALA A 44 -3.95 0.07 7.09
C ALA A 44 -3.46 1.21 6.19
N ALA A 45 -2.22 1.70 6.40
CA ALA A 45 -1.64 2.76 5.58
C ALA A 45 -1.46 2.34 4.11
N LEU A 46 -1.01 1.10 3.86
CA LEU A 46 -0.86 0.57 2.50
C LEU A 46 -2.20 0.49 1.76
N LYS A 47 -3.27 0.06 2.45
CA LYS A 47 -4.63 0.03 1.87
C LYS A 47 -5.10 1.43 1.47
N VAL A 48 -4.91 2.43 2.35
CA VAL A 48 -5.23 3.83 2.04
C VAL A 48 -4.42 4.33 0.84
N ALA A 49 -3.11 4.09 0.82
CA ALA A 49 -2.24 4.53 -0.27
C ALA A 49 -2.66 3.91 -1.62
N LEU A 50 -2.97 2.62 -1.65
CA LEU A 50 -3.44 1.93 -2.86
C LEU A 50 -4.75 2.53 -3.37
N THR A 51 -5.74 2.73 -2.49
CA THR A 51 -7.02 3.36 -2.87
C THR A 51 -6.83 4.78 -3.42
N LEU A 52 -5.90 5.56 -2.87
CA LEU A 52 -5.60 6.90 -3.38
C LEU A 52 -4.95 6.85 -4.77
N ILE A 53 -4.03 5.90 -5.00
CA ILE A 53 -3.40 5.72 -6.31
C ILE A 53 -4.42 5.26 -7.35
N GLU A 54 -5.30 4.32 -7.01
CA GLU A 54 -6.37 3.84 -7.91
C GLU A 54 -7.33 4.98 -8.30
N LYS A 55 -7.65 5.85 -7.34
CA LYS A 55 -8.47 7.05 -7.59
C LYS A 55 -7.79 8.01 -8.56
N GLU A 56 -6.50 8.29 -8.36
CA GLU A 56 -5.73 9.18 -9.23
C GLU A 56 -5.60 8.60 -10.65
N LEU A 57 -5.33 7.30 -10.79
CA LEU A 57 -5.31 6.60 -12.08
C LEU A 57 -6.66 6.72 -12.80
N SER A 58 -7.76 6.47 -12.09
CA SER A 58 -9.12 6.61 -12.64
C SER A 58 -9.44 8.03 -13.10
N GLN A 59 -8.82 9.06 -12.51
CA GLN A 59 -8.98 10.46 -12.92
C GLN A 59 -8.14 10.82 -14.15
N LYS A 60 -7.01 10.13 -14.39
CA LYS A 60 -6.15 10.36 -15.56
C LYS A 60 -6.61 9.60 -16.81
N GLU A 61 -7.43 8.56 -16.64
CA GLU A 61 -8.04 7.81 -17.73
C GLU A 61 -9.31 8.49 -18.32
N GLN A 62 -9.81 9.56 -17.69
CA GLN A 62 -10.95 10.37 -18.13
C GLN A 62 -10.50 11.55 -18.99
#